data_AF-A0A974DJY0-F1
#
_entry.id   AF-A0A974DJY0-F1
#
_cell.length_a   1.000
_cell.length_b   1.000
_cell.length_c   1.000
_cell.angle_alpha   90.00
_cell.angle_beta   90.00
_cell.angle_gamma   90.00
#
_symmetry.space_group_name_H-M   'P 1'
#
loop_
_entity.id
_entity.type
_entity.pdbx_description
1 polymer ?
#
loop_
_entity_poly.entity_id
_entity_poly.type
_entity_poly.pdbx_seq_one_letter_code
_entity_poly.pdbx_strand_id
1 'polypeptide(L)'
;MLRISEISSQLDDLPPTNIEYTSVQLSDAVDYVVKRLLTLEIASQAEKLKIKTQQLVEKLKRDPHDSRSPEDKANKCKMLMAIDKRKKLLKNLRHTRYDTFEHVCSELDIEYTFAPEYYRRATRRWLATKALCLKVYYEAKRLQAAGLLKKRRPSSQV
;
A
#
# COMPACT_ATOMS: atom_id res chain seq x y z
N MET A 1 -1.23 -55.83 2.99
CA MET A 1 -2.09 -54.70 3.39
C MET A 1 -1.22 -53.48 3.63
N LEU A 2 -1.11 -52.59 2.65
CA LEU A 2 -0.42 -51.31 2.85
C LEU A 2 -1.39 -50.36 3.56
N ARG A 3 -1.03 -49.96 4.79
CA ARG A 3 -1.73 -48.92 5.54
C ARG A 3 -1.70 -47.64 4.69
N ILE A 4 -2.87 -47.18 4.28
CA ILE A 4 -3.05 -45.81 3.80
C ILE A 4 -2.70 -44.94 5.00
N SER A 5 -1.54 -44.28 4.97
CA SER A 5 -1.19 -43.27 5.96
C SER A 5 -2.31 -42.23 5.96
N GLU A 6 -2.90 -41.97 7.13
CA GLU A 6 -3.88 -40.90 7.32
C GLU A 6 -3.31 -39.61 6.71
N ILE A 7 -3.87 -39.21 5.58
CA ILE A 7 -3.58 -37.90 5.01
C ILE A 7 -4.27 -36.93 5.97
N SER A 8 -3.52 -36.39 6.94
CA SER A 8 -3.99 -35.33 7.81
C SER A 8 -4.59 -34.24 6.93
N SER A 9 -5.86 -33.94 7.18
CA SER A 9 -6.61 -33.05 6.32
C SER A 9 -6.03 -31.67 6.57
N GLN A 10 -5.63 -30.95 5.52
CA GLN A 10 -5.13 -29.57 5.68
C GLN A 10 -6.18 -28.62 6.27
N LEU A 11 -7.39 -29.10 6.62
CA LEU A 11 -8.48 -28.34 7.21
C LEU A 11 -8.56 -28.50 8.74
N ASP A 12 -7.71 -29.34 9.34
CA ASP A 12 -7.74 -29.64 10.78
C ASP A 12 -7.22 -28.47 11.65
N ASP A 13 -6.57 -27.48 11.04
CA ASP A 13 -6.00 -26.29 11.71
C ASP A 13 -7.04 -25.17 11.98
N LEU A 14 -8.28 -25.29 11.48
CA LEU A 14 -9.30 -24.26 11.66
C LEU A 14 -9.98 -24.42 13.03
N PRO A 15 -9.95 -23.42 13.93
CA PRO A 15 -10.74 -23.46 15.14
C PRO A 15 -12.24 -23.55 14.78
N PRO A 16 -13.08 -24.16 15.64
CA PRO A 16 -14.52 -24.19 15.42
C PRO A 16 -15.11 -22.78 15.62
N THR A 17 -14.91 -21.92 14.63
CA THR A 17 -15.48 -20.58 14.55
C THR A 17 -16.82 -20.59 13.81
N ASN A 18 -17.72 -19.69 14.22
CA ASN A 18 -19.07 -19.57 13.66
C ASN A 18 -19.03 -19.23 12.16
N ILE A 19 -19.89 -19.88 11.37
CA ILE A 19 -20.11 -19.52 9.97
C ILE A 19 -20.66 -18.09 9.84
N GLU A 20 -20.50 -17.48 8.65
CA GLU A 20 -20.65 -16.07 8.19
C GLU A 20 -21.80 -15.18 8.75
N TYR A 21 -22.61 -15.65 9.69
CA TYR A 21 -23.76 -14.98 10.30
C TYR A 21 -23.41 -13.96 11.40
N THR A 22 -22.13 -13.75 11.71
CA THR A 22 -21.67 -12.79 12.75
C THR A 22 -21.89 -11.32 12.40
N SER A 23 -22.30 -10.98 11.18
CA SER A 23 -22.74 -9.62 10.84
C SER A 23 -24.05 -9.23 11.54
N VAL A 24 -24.77 -10.21 12.09
CA VAL A 24 -25.95 -9.99 12.92
C VAL A 24 -25.54 -10.27 14.36
N GLN A 25 -25.58 -9.26 15.23
CA GLN A 25 -25.37 -9.39 16.69
C GLN A 25 -26.48 -10.21 17.39
N LEU A 26 -27.02 -11.23 16.74
CA LEU A 26 -28.08 -12.11 17.23
C LEU A 26 -27.54 -13.31 17.99
N SER A 27 -26.21 -13.51 18.04
CA SER A 27 -25.60 -14.69 18.65
C SER A 27 -25.94 -14.82 20.13
N ASP A 28 -26.16 -13.72 20.86
CA ASP A 28 -26.31 -13.78 22.31
C ASP A 28 -27.73 -14.18 22.73
N ALA A 29 -28.72 -13.99 21.85
CA ALA A 29 -30.14 -14.26 22.12
C ALA A 29 -30.61 -15.66 21.67
N VAL A 30 -29.78 -16.40 20.92
CA VAL A 30 -30.18 -17.65 20.25
C VAL A 30 -29.80 -18.89 21.08
N ASP A 31 -30.68 -19.89 21.05
CA ASP A 31 -30.51 -21.17 21.77
C ASP A 31 -29.22 -21.92 21.40
N TYR A 32 -28.70 -22.70 22.36
CA TYR A 32 -27.45 -23.45 22.22
C TYR A 32 -27.47 -24.46 21.07
N VAL A 33 -28.65 -25.02 20.74
CA VAL A 33 -28.81 -25.97 19.63
C VAL A 33 -28.57 -25.28 18.28
N VAL A 34 -29.14 -24.09 18.11
CA VAL A 34 -29.01 -23.31 16.88
C VAL A 34 -27.57 -22.81 16.75
N LYS A 35 -26.93 -22.38 17.84
CA LYS A 35 -25.49 -22.08 17.88
C LYS A 35 -24.63 -23.25 17.40
N ARG A 36 -24.93 -24.47 17.84
CA ARG A 36 -24.20 -25.68 17.43
C ARG A 36 -24.41 -26.02 15.94
N LEU A 37 -25.62 -25.84 15.41
CA LEU A 37 -25.91 -26.02 13.98
C LEU A 37 -25.19 -24.99 13.10
N LEU A 38 -24.93 -23.80 13.62
CA LEU A 38 -24.15 -22.73 13.01
C LEU A 38 -22.63 -22.85 13.29
N THR A 39 -22.15 -24.00 13.75
CA THR A 39 -20.73 -24.24 13.99
C THR A 39 -20.09 -25.00 12.82
N LEU A 40 -18.82 -24.72 12.54
CA LEU A 40 -18.03 -25.36 11.48
C LEU A 40 -17.97 -26.89 11.58
N GLU A 41 -18.22 -27.45 12.75
CA GLU A 41 -18.24 -28.89 13.02
C GLU A 41 -19.29 -29.62 12.16
N ILE A 42 -20.46 -29.00 11.96
CA ILE A 42 -21.59 -29.55 11.19
C ILE A 42 -21.62 -29.00 9.75
N ALA A 43 -20.83 -27.96 9.46
CA ALA A 43 -20.80 -27.28 8.16
C ALA A 43 -20.25 -28.16 7.01
N SER A 44 -20.67 -27.83 5.79
CA SER A 44 -20.24 -28.54 4.58
C SER A 44 -18.76 -28.30 4.27
N GLN A 45 -18.12 -29.26 3.59
CA GLN A 45 -16.71 -29.12 3.19
C GLN A 45 -16.45 -27.88 2.32
N ALA A 46 -17.44 -27.46 1.52
CA ALA A 46 -17.35 -26.26 0.69
C ALA A 46 -17.26 -24.97 1.53
N GLU A 47 -17.98 -24.89 2.65
CA GLU A 47 -17.93 -23.76 3.58
C GLU A 47 -16.60 -23.70 4.32
N LYS A 48 -16.06 -24.85 4.73
CA LYS A 48 -14.72 -24.93 5.32
C LYS A 48 -13.65 -24.42 4.36
N LEU A 49 -13.76 -24.77 3.07
CA LEU A 49 -12.86 -24.27 2.04
C LEU A 49 -13.02 -22.76 1.81
N LYS A 50 -14.25 -22.21 1.82
CA LYS A 50 -14.49 -20.76 1.72
C LYS A 50 -13.83 -19.99 2.86
N ILE A 51 -13.94 -20.47 4.10
CA ILE A 51 -13.32 -19.81 5.25
C ILE A 51 -11.80 -19.87 5.14
N LYS A 52 -11.24 -21.02 4.73
CA LYS A 52 -9.79 -21.15 4.53
C LYS A 52 -9.28 -20.25 3.41
N THR A 53 -10.01 -20.11 2.30
CA THR A 53 -9.64 -19.18 1.22
C THR A 53 -9.75 -17.74 1.69
N GLN A 54 -10.79 -17.36 2.45
CA GLN A 54 -10.91 -16.04 3.05
C GLN A 54 -9.75 -15.74 4.02
N GLN A 55 -9.40 -16.64 4.92
CA GLN A 55 -8.25 -16.52 5.82
C GLN A 55 -6.92 -16.38 5.06
N LEU A 56 -6.74 -17.17 3.99
CA LEU A 56 -5.54 -17.09 3.16
C LEU A 56 -5.48 -15.75 2.42
N VAL A 57 -6.60 -15.30 1.87
CA VAL A 57 -6.72 -14.01 1.20
C VAL A 57 -6.44 -12.88 2.20
N GLU A 58 -7.01 -12.91 3.40
CA GLU A 58 -6.78 -11.91 4.45
C GLU A 58 -5.30 -11.84 4.87
N LYS A 59 -4.64 -12.99 5.03
CA LYS A 59 -3.19 -13.04 5.27
C LYS A 59 -2.35 -12.48 4.11
N LEU A 60 -2.86 -12.54 2.87
CA LEU A 60 -2.19 -12.04 1.67
C LEU A 60 -2.56 -10.58 1.32
N LYS A 61 -3.61 -10.03 1.91
CA LYS A 61 -4.06 -8.65 1.69
C LYS A 61 -3.05 -7.66 2.24
N ARG A 62 -2.73 -6.62 1.46
CA ARG A 62 -1.92 -5.47 1.91
C ARG A 62 -2.76 -4.33 2.48
N ASP A 63 -4.02 -4.24 2.05
CA ASP A 63 -4.99 -3.23 2.47
C ASP A 63 -6.33 -3.94 2.72
N PRO A 64 -7.05 -3.65 3.83
CA PRO A 64 -8.33 -4.28 4.15
C PRO A 64 -9.38 -4.14 3.03
N HIS A 65 -9.31 -3.08 2.23
CA HIS A 65 -10.25 -2.80 1.15
C HIS A 65 -9.83 -3.37 -0.20
N ASP A 66 -8.61 -3.90 -0.34
CA ASP A 66 -8.16 -4.53 -1.58
C ASP A 66 -8.59 -6.00 -1.60
N SER A 67 -9.55 -6.32 -2.46
CA SER A 67 -10.05 -7.69 -2.65
C SER A 67 -9.24 -8.49 -3.66
N ARG A 68 -8.15 -7.94 -4.21
CA ARG A 68 -7.46 -8.53 -5.36
C ARG A 68 -6.14 -9.19 -4.99
N SER A 69 -5.88 -10.32 -5.65
CA SER A 69 -4.60 -11.01 -5.54
C SER A 69 -3.47 -10.09 -6.04
N PRO A 70 -2.35 -9.96 -5.30
CA PRO A 70 -1.20 -9.16 -5.73
C PRO A 70 -0.54 -9.65 -7.02
N GLU A 71 -0.89 -10.85 -7.50
CA GLU A 71 -0.39 -11.45 -8.74
C GLU A 71 -1.21 -11.05 -9.99
N ASP A 72 -2.38 -10.42 -9.81
CA ASP A 72 -3.26 -10.06 -10.92
C ASP A 72 -2.74 -8.83 -11.69
N LYS A 73 -1.98 -9.13 -12.76
CA LYS A 73 -1.42 -8.13 -13.67
C LYS A 73 -2.49 -7.33 -14.40
N ALA A 74 -3.64 -7.93 -14.74
CA ALA A 74 -4.67 -7.26 -15.52
C ALA A 74 -5.36 -6.17 -14.69
N ASN A 75 -5.66 -6.48 -13.43
CA ASN A 75 -6.23 -5.51 -12.51
C ASN A 75 -5.25 -4.39 -12.13
N LYS A 76 -3.95 -4.72 -11.98
CA LYS A 76 -2.90 -3.71 -11.81
C LYS A 76 -2.85 -2.74 -12.99
N CYS A 77 -2.89 -3.24 -14.23
CA CYS A 77 -2.91 -2.39 -15.42
C CYS A 77 -4.13 -1.46 -15.44
N LYS A 78 -5.33 -1.98 -15.17
CA LYS A 78 -6.57 -1.17 -15.10
C LYS A 78 -6.49 -0.09 -14.04
N MET A 79 -5.94 -0.41 -12.86
CA MET A 79 -5.76 0.54 -11.77
C MET A 79 -4.79 1.66 -12.15
N LEU A 80 -3.63 1.34 -12.73
CA LEU A 80 -2.67 2.35 -13.19
C LEU A 80 -3.28 3.27 -14.25
N MET A 81 -4.05 2.71 -15.20
CA MET A 81 -4.80 3.50 -16.17
C MET A 81 -5.84 4.43 -15.52
N ALA A 82 -6.55 3.98 -14.49
CA ALA A 82 -7.50 4.80 -13.76
C ALA A 82 -6.80 5.96 -13.02
N ILE A 83 -5.64 5.71 -12.42
CA ILE A 83 -4.80 6.73 -11.78
C ILE A 83 -4.37 7.78 -12.81
N ASP A 84 -3.90 7.37 -13.99
CA ASP A 84 -3.44 8.30 -15.03
C ASP A 84 -4.61 9.11 -15.61
N LYS A 85 -5.78 8.50 -15.80
CA LYS A 85 -7.01 9.21 -16.19
C LYS A 85 -7.41 10.25 -15.15
N ARG A 86 -7.39 9.89 -13.87
CA ARG A 86 -7.66 10.81 -12.75
C ARG A 86 -6.67 11.98 -12.75
N LYS A 87 -5.37 11.72 -12.90
CA LYS A 87 -4.34 12.78 -12.99
C LYS A 87 -4.60 13.73 -14.17
N LYS A 88 -5.05 13.21 -15.31
CA LYS A 88 -5.43 14.02 -16.47
C LYS A 88 -6.63 14.93 -16.17
N LEU A 89 -7.64 14.41 -15.48
CA LEU A 89 -8.80 15.20 -15.05
C LEU A 89 -8.41 16.29 -14.05
N LEU A 90 -7.60 15.98 -13.04
CA LEU A 90 -7.09 16.96 -12.08
C LEU A 90 -6.25 18.04 -12.77
N LYS A 91 -5.42 17.66 -13.75
CA LYS A 91 -4.70 18.62 -14.59
C LYS A 91 -5.69 19.56 -15.29
N ASN A 92 -6.73 19.04 -15.94
CA ASN A 92 -7.71 19.88 -16.63
C ASN A 92 -8.47 20.80 -15.67
N LEU A 93 -8.91 20.27 -14.51
CA LEU A 93 -9.63 21.02 -13.50
C LEU A 93 -8.79 22.19 -12.97
N ARG A 94 -7.49 21.96 -12.75
CA ARG A 94 -6.53 23.01 -12.38
C ARG A 94 -6.43 24.14 -13.42
N HIS A 95 -6.61 23.84 -14.71
CA HIS A 95 -6.57 24.87 -15.76
C HIS A 95 -7.90 25.63 -15.89
N THR A 96 -9.03 25.02 -15.54
CA THR A 96 -10.36 25.63 -15.73
C THR A 96 -10.88 26.30 -14.45
N ARG A 97 -10.89 25.60 -13.32
CA ARG A 97 -11.50 26.05 -12.07
C ARG A 97 -10.66 25.62 -10.87
N TYR A 98 -9.83 26.54 -10.41
CA TYR A 98 -8.85 26.27 -9.36
C TYR A 98 -9.48 26.00 -7.99
N ASP A 99 -10.50 26.77 -7.59
CA ASP A 99 -11.17 26.59 -6.28
C ASP A 99 -11.77 25.18 -6.12
N THR A 100 -12.40 24.68 -7.19
CA THR A 100 -12.93 23.30 -7.19
C THR A 100 -11.84 22.25 -7.18
N PHE A 101 -10.67 22.54 -7.76
CA PHE A 101 -9.52 21.65 -7.71
C PHE A 101 -8.97 21.52 -6.28
N GLU A 102 -8.81 22.64 -5.56
CA GLU A 102 -8.33 22.61 -4.17
C GLU A 102 -9.32 21.90 -3.24
N HIS A 103 -10.62 22.14 -3.42
CA HIS A 103 -11.66 21.46 -2.64
C HIS A 103 -11.61 19.94 -2.86
N VAL A 104 -11.59 19.49 -4.11
CA VAL A 104 -11.52 18.04 -4.42
C VAL A 104 -10.23 17.41 -3.91
N CYS A 105 -9.09 18.09 -4.03
CA CYS A 105 -7.83 17.60 -3.48
C CYS A 105 -7.87 17.50 -1.93
N SER A 106 -8.55 18.43 -1.26
CA SER A 106 -8.71 18.42 0.20
C SER A 106 -9.69 17.34 0.67
N GLU A 107 -10.84 17.19 0.00
CA GLU A 107 -11.86 16.18 0.35
C GLU A 107 -11.38 14.75 0.15
N LEU A 108 -10.64 14.51 -0.93
CA LEU A 108 -10.16 13.17 -1.28
C LEU A 108 -8.78 12.86 -0.69
N ASP A 109 -8.18 13.80 0.05
CA ASP A 109 -6.82 13.75 0.58
C ASP A 109 -5.79 13.33 -0.50
N ILE A 110 -5.85 14.02 -1.66
CA ILE A 110 -4.97 13.77 -2.81
C ILE A 110 -3.98 14.92 -2.97
N GLU A 111 -2.70 14.64 -2.76
CA GLU A 111 -1.63 15.57 -3.13
C GLU A 111 -1.39 15.56 -4.66
N TYR A 112 -1.53 16.72 -5.29
CA TYR A 112 -1.24 16.89 -6.71
C TYR A 112 0.26 17.15 -6.94
N THR A 113 0.99 16.12 -7.38
CA THR A 113 2.40 16.25 -7.76
C THR A 113 2.57 16.58 -9.25
N PHE A 114 3.42 17.56 -9.56
CA PHE A 114 3.81 17.82 -10.95
C PHE A 114 4.58 16.64 -11.55
N ALA A 115 4.27 16.32 -12.81
CA ALA A 115 5.03 15.31 -13.53
C ALA A 115 6.50 15.76 -13.68
N PRO A 116 7.47 14.86 -13.49
CA PRO A 116 8.87 15.19 -13.71
C PRO A 116 9.09 15.54 -15.18
N GLU A 117 10.00 16.47 -15.43
CA GLU A 117 10.34 16.92 -16.79
C GLU A 117 10.87 15.76 -17.67
N TYR A 118 11.63 14.84 -17.08
CA TYR A 118 12.19 13.69 -17.79
C TYR A 118 12.09 12.40 -16.97
N TYR A 119 11.68 11.32 -17.64
CA TYR A 119 11.68 9.97 -17.09
C TYR A 119 13.00 9.27 -17.45
N ARG A 120 14.02 9.44 -16.60
CA ARG A 120 15.30 8.73 -16.74
C ARG A 120 15.41 7.63 -15.69
N ARG A 121 15.92 6.47 -16.08
CA ARG A 121 16.22 5.40 -15.13
C ARG A 121 17.44 5.77 -14.29
N ALA A 122 17.26 5.88 -12.99
CA ALA A 122 18.36 6.11 -12.05
C ALA A 122 19.20 4.83 -11.90
N THR A 123 20.32 4.75 -12.62
CA THR A 123 21.26 3.62 -12.51
C THR A 123 22.12 3.75 -11.25
N ARG A 124 22.68 2.63 -10.75
CA ARG A 124 23.56 2.64 -9.57
C ARG A 124 24.73 3.61 -9.72
N ARG A 125 25.40 3.60 -10.88
CA ARG A 125 26.49 4.53 -11.21
C ARG A 125 26.02 5.98 -11.15
N TRP A 126 24.88 6.31 -11.78
CA TRP A 126 24.36 7.67 -11.79
C TRP A 126 23.99 8.17 -10.39
N LEU A 127 23.39 7.31 -9.55
CA LEU A 127 23.09 7.63 -8.15
C LEU A 127 24.36 7.95 -7.36
N ALA A 128 25.40 7.11 -7.49
CA ALA A 128 26.69 7.34 -6.83
C ALA A 128 27.36 8.63 -7.30
N THR A 129 27.38 8.87 -8.63
CA THR A 129 27.93 10.11 -9.20
C THR A 129 27.16 11.33 -8.72
N LYS A 130 25.83 11.31 -8.74
CA LYS A 130 25.00 12.44 -8.29
C LYS A 130 25.20 12.72 -6.80
N ALA A 131 25.26 11.69 -5.96
CA ALA A 131 25.53 11.83 -4.53
C ALA A 131 26.91 12.45 -4.25
N LEU A 132 27.94 12.02 -4.99
CA LEU A 132 29.28 12.59 -4.90
C LEU A 132 29.28 14.06 -5.33
N CYS A 133 28.68 14.39 -6.48
CA CYS A 133 28.60 15.76 -6.98
C CYS A 133 27.92 16.69 -5.97
N LEU A 134 26.84 16.25 -5.32
CA LEU A 134 26.18 17.03 -4.27
C LEU A 134 27.10 17.27 -3.08
N LYS A 135 27.82 16.24 -2.60
CA LYS A 135 28.78 16.39 -1.50
C LYS A 135 29.88 17.39 -1.86
N VAL A 136 30.50 17.25 -3.03
CA VAL A 136 31.56 18.14 -3.51
C VAL A 136 31.05 19.58 -3.63
N TYR A 137 29.83 19.77 -4.16
CA TYR A 137 29.22 21.09 -4.28
C TYR A 137 29.06 21.78 -2.92
N TYR A 138 28.51 21.10 -1.92
CA TYR A 138 28.31 21.68 -0.59
C TYR A 138 29.62 21.96 0.14
N GLU A 139 30.62 21.10 -0.02
CA GLU A 139 31.96 21.33 0.53
C GLU A 139 32.62 22.56 -0.09
N ALA A 140 32.58 22.69 -1.42
CA ALA A 140 33.11 23.86 -2.13
C ALA A 140 32.38 25.14 -1.72
N LYS A 141 31.04 25.11 -1.62
CA LYS A 141 30.22 26.25 -1.18
C LYS A 141 30.58 26.69 0.26
N ARG A 142 30.85 25.73 1.15
CA ARG A 142 31.28 26.00 2.53
C ARG A 142 32.64 26.68 2.59
N LEU A 143 33.61 26.22 1.80
CA LEU A 143 34.95 26.82 1.73
C LEU A 143 34.91 28.23 1.13
N GLN A 144 34.10 28.45 0.09
CA GLN A 144 33.90 29.78 -0.49
C GLN A 144 33.32 30.76 0.53
N ALA A 145 32.30 30.35 1.29
CA ALA A 145 31.72 31.16 2.35
C ALA A 145 32.75 31.50 3.45
N ALA A 146 33.56 30.53 3.88
CA ALA A 146 34.64 30.77 4.85
C ALA A 146 35.74 31.71 4.31
N GLY A 147 36.09 31.59 3.03
CA GLY A 147 37.03 32.48 2.36
C GLY A 147 36.54 33.92 2.26
N LEU A 148 35.25 34.12 1.94
CA LEU A 148 34.61 35.44 1.96
C LEU A 148 34.59 36.05 3.36
N LEU A 149 34.33 35.26 4.40
CA LEU A 149 34.40 35.72 5.80
C LEU A 149 35.81 36.12 6.25
N LYS A 150 36.85 35.44 5.75
CA LYS A 150 38.26 35.82 6.02
C LYS A 150 38.64 37.13 5.35
N LYS A 151 38.20 37.36 4.10
CA LYS A 151 38.42 38.64 3.39
C LYS A 151 37.65 39.81 3.99
N ARG A 152 36.49 39.54 4.61
CA ARG A 152 35.65 40.54 5.29
C ARG A 152 36.17 40.93 6.68
N ARG A 153 36.95 40.06 7.33
CA ARG A 153 37.66 40.45 8.55
C ARG A 153 38.81 41.35 8.10
N PRO A 154 38.81 42.65 8.46
CA PRO A 154 39.91 43.53 8.09
C PRO A 154 41.20 42.93 8.65
N SER A 155 42.30 43.13 7.93
CA SER A 155 43.67 42.86 8.37
C SER A 155 44.04 43.78 9.55
N SER A 156 43.31 43.63 10.64
CA SER A 156 43.55 44.27 11.92
C SER A 156 44.62 43.48 12.64
N GLN A 157 45.87 43.83 12.36
CA GLN A 157 46.98 44.01 13.30
C GLN A 157 48.26 44.20 12.47
N VAL A 158 48.59 45.49 12.28
CA VAL A 158 49.98 45.99 12.16
C VAL A 158 50.53 46.04 13.57
#